data_AF-Q9W667-F1
#
_entry.id   AF-Q9W667-F1
#
_cell.length_a   1.000
_cell.length_b   1.000
_cell.length_c   1.000
_cell.angle_alpha   90.00
_cell.angle_beta   90.00
_cell.angle_gamma   90.00
#
_symmetry.space_group_name_H-M   'P 1'
#
loop_
_entity.id
_entity.type
_entity.pdbx_description
1 polymer ?
#
loop_
_entity_poly.entity_id
_entity_poly.type
_entity_poly.pdbx_seq_one_letter_code
_entity_poly.pdbx_strand_id
1 'polypeptide(L)'
;FNLLSMGRIPLWGGVLITIIDTFVFLFLDKYGLRKLEAFFGFLITIMAVSFGYEYVMVRPDQGELLKGMFLPYCENCDSAQMEQAVGIVGAVIMPHNIYLHSALVKSRQIDRGNKKEVKEANKYYFIESTIALFISFLINVFVVAVFAEAFYDKTNIEVNAKCNASGSPHTDLFPLDNSTLQGVVLGCFFGPAALYIWAIGILAAGQSSTMTGTYSGQFVMEGFLNLRWSRFARVLLTRSIAIFPTLLVAIFQDVQHLTGMNDFLNVLQSMQLPFALIPILTFTSLTSIMDDFANGLVWKIGGGVVILVVCAINMYFVVVYVTSLNSVALYVLVALLCITYLSFVCYLAWQCLIALGVSCLDVSCLGNRVSNNCHAVFIEEQPAYDT
;
A
#
# COMPACT_ATOMS: atom_id res chain seq x y z
N PHE A 1 -0.08 -15.42 -14.72
CA PHE A 1 -0.46 -16.38 -15.78
C PHE A 1 0.72 -17.00 -16.52
N ASN A 2 1.76 -16.23 -16.87
CA ASN A 2 2.96 -16.78 -17.51
C ASN A 2 3.54 -17.97 -16.70
N LEU A 3 3.74 -17.79 -15.39
CA LEU A 3 4.17 -18.86 -14.45
C LEU A 3 3.23 -20.08 -14.43
N LEU A 4 1.91 -19.87 -14.31
CA LEU A 4 0.92 -20.95 -14.25
C LEU A 4 0.83 -21.78 -15.55
N SER A 5 1.19 -21.16 -16.68
CA SER A 5 1.08 -21.78 -17.99
C SER A 5 2.40 -22.36 -18.51
N MET A 6 3.45 -22.39 -17.66
CA MET A 6 4.81 -22.79 -18.06
C MET A 6 5.27 -22.06 -19.35
N GLY A 7 5.03 -20.75 -19.45
CA GLY A 7 5.43 -19.96 -20.63
C GLY A 7 4.50 -20.06 -21.85
N ARG A 8 3.42 -20.84 -21.80
CA ARG A 8 2.47 -20.95 -22.93
C ARG A 8 1.65 -19.68 -23.15
N ILE A 9 1.35 -18.93 -22.10
CA ILE A 9 0.62 -17.67 -22.18
C ILE A 9 1.63 -16.52 -22.09
N PRO A 10 1.79 -15.70 -23.16
CA PRO A 10 2.68 -14.55 -23.13
C PRO A 10 2.18 -13.50 -22.13
N LEU A 11 3.08 -12.62 -21.69
CA LEU A 11 2.79 -11.59 -20.67
C LEU A 11 1.58 -10.73 -21.05
N TRP A 12 1.53 -10.23 -22.29
CA TRP A 12 0.39 -9.45 -22.80
C TRP A 12 -0.92 -10.23 -22.75
N GLY A 13 -0.89 -11.54 -23.03
CA GLY A 13 -2.05 -12.42 -22.92
C GLY A 13 -2.50 -12.58 -21.47
N GLY A 14 -1.55 -12.67 -20.54
CA GLY A 14 -1.82 -12.66 -19.10
C GLY A 14 -2.50 -11.36 -18.64
N VAL A 15 -2.04 -10.20 -19.14
CA VAL A 15 -2.66 -8.90 -18.86
C VAL A 15 -4.09 -8.85 -19.38
N LEU A 16 -4.37 -9.33 -20.59
CA LEU A 16 -5.75 -9.40 -21.10
C LEU A 16 -6.65 -10.32 -20.28
N ILE A 17 -6.12 -11.44 -19.77
CA ILE A 17 -6.88 -12.33 -18.88
C ILE A 17 -7.25 -11.62 -17.58
N THR A 18 -6.45 -10.68 -17.08
CA THR A 18 -6.86 -9.88 -15.91
C THR A 18 -8.12 -9.06 -16.19
N ILE A 19 -8.45 -8.70 -17.42
CA ILE A 19 -9.75 -8.05 -17.69
C ILE A 19 -10.93 -8.95 -17.26
N ILE A 20 -10.78 -10.27 -17.31
CA ILE A 20 -11.81 -11.22 -16.87
C ILE A 20 -12.06 -11.10 -15.36
N ASP A 21 -11.04 -10.75 -14.56
CA ASP A 21 -11.22 -10.56 -13.11
C ASP A 21 -12.18 -9.42 -12.76
N THR A 22 -12.24 -8.41 -13.62
CA THR A 22 -13.14 -7.26 -13.45
C THR A 22 -14.60 -7.69 -13.53
N PHE A 23 -14.91 -8.67 -14.37
CA PHE A 23 -16.24 -9.27 -14.47
C PHE A 23 -16.56 -10.15 -13.25
N VAL A 24 -15.58 -10.92 -12.75
CA VAL A 24 -15.74 -11.70 -11.52
C VAL A 24 -16.03 -10.78 -10.33
N PHE A 25 -15.32 -9.65 -10.24
CA PHE A 25 -15.57 -8.64 -9.21
C PHE A 25 -16.99 -8.05 -9.32
N LEU A 26 -17.39 -7.60 -10.52
CA LEU A 26 -18.73 -7.04 -10.74
C LEU A 26 -19.85 -8.03 -10.38
N PHE A 27 -19.62 -9.32 -10.64
CA PHE A 27 -20.54 -10.38 -10.24
C PHE A 27 -20.61 -10.50 -8.71
N LEU A 28 -19.47 -10.53 -8.03
CA LEU A 28 -19.39 -10.66 -6.56
C LEU A 28 -19.96 -9.44 -5.83
N ASP A 29 -19.75 -8.23 -6.34
CA ASP A 29 -20.31 -7.00 -5.75
C ASP A 29 -21.85 -7.01 -5.71
N LYS A 30 -22.51 -7.76 -6.62
CA LYS A 30 -23.97 -7.92 -6.59
C LYS A 30 -24.47 -8.69 -5.36
N TYR A 31 -23.64 -9.51 -4.72
CA TYR A 31 -24.02 -10.38 -3.60
C TYR A 31 -23.90 -9.73 -2.21
N GLY A 32 -23.51 -8.46 -2.14
CA GLY A 32 -23.47 -7.66 -0.92
C GLY A 32 -22.18 -7.81 -0.10
N LEU A 33 -21.96 -6.84 0.79
CA LEU A 33 -20.68 -6.63 1.48
C LEU A 33 -20.19 -7.85 2.28
N ARG A 34 -21.09 -8.54 2.99
CA ARG A 34 -20.74 -9.66 3.87
C ARG A 34 -20.15 -10.86 3.11
N LYS A 35 -20.63 -11.13 1.90
CA LYS A 35 -20.10 -12.21 1.04
C LYS A 35 -18.74 -11.84 0.48
N LEU A 36 -18.53 -10.55 0.25
CA LEU A 36 -17.29 -10.03 -0.27
C LEU A 36 -16.18 -10.01 0.79
N GLU A 37 -16.49 -9.59 2.01
CA GLU A 37 -15.57 -9.73 3.15
C GLU A 37 -15.14 -11.20 3.37
N ALA A 38 -16.08 -12.14 3.27
CA ALA A 38 -15.76 -13.57 3.33
C ALA A 38 -14.84 -14.01 2.17
N PHE A 39 -15.04 -13.47 0.97
CA PHE A 39 -14.17 -13.72 -0.17
C PHE A 39 -12.77 -13.13 0.02
N PHE A 40 -12.64 -11.93 0.60
CA PHE A 40 -11.34 -11.38 1.02
C PHE A 40 -10.65 -12.28 2.03
N GLY A 41 -11.37 -12.74 3.06
CA GLY A 41 -10.83 -13.70 4.02
C GLY A 41 -10.33 -14.98 3.37
N PHE A 42 -11.04 -15.49 2.36
CA PHE A 42 -10.62 -16.63 1.55
C PHE A 42 -9.33 -16.35 0.76
N LEU A 43 -9.23 -15.23 0.06
CA LEU A 43 -8.02 -14.85 -0.68
C LEU A 43 -6.81 -14.65 0.26
N ILE A 44 -7.00 -14.01 1.41
CA ILE A 44 -5.95 -13.83 2.43
C ILE A 44 -5.50 -15.18 2.98
N THR A 45 -6.42 -16.10 3.20
CA THR A 45 -6.09 -17.46 3.64
C THR A 45 -5.26 -18.20 2.59
N ILE A 46 -5.61 -18.09 1.30
CA ILE A 46 -4.79 -18.65 0.22
C ILE A 46 -3.39 -18.06 0.24
N MET A 47 -3.25 -16.74 0.35
CA MET A 47 -1.94 -16.10 0.41
C MET A 47 -1.12 -16.57 1.63
N ALA A 48 -1.73 -16.61 2.82
CA ALA A 48 -1.07 -17.04 4.04
C ALA A 48 -0.61 -18.51 3.96
N VAL A 49 -1.44 -19.40 3.40
CA VAL A 49 -1.10 -20.82 3.23
C VAL A 49 -0.04 -21.00 2.14
N SER A 50 -0.17 -20.34 0.99
CA SER A 50 0.79 -20.43 -0.10
C SER A 50 2.18 -19.92 0.33
N PHE A 51 2.27 -18.69 0.80
CA PHE A 51 3.56 -18.11 1.20
C PHE A 51 4.10 -18.73 2.49
N GLY A 52 3.22 -19.15 3.41
CA GLY A 52 3.62 -19.90 4.60
C GLY A 52 4.19 -21.28 4.27
N TYR A 53 3.62 -21.98 3.28
CA TYR A 53 4.17 -23.25 2.80
C TYR A 53 5.57 -23.07 2.21
N GLU A 54 5.75 -22.06 1.36
CA GLU A 54 7.06 -21.71 0.81
C GLU A 54 8.08 -21.41 1.91
N TYR A 55 7.71 -20.58 2.88
CA TYR A 55 8.56 -20.23 4.01
C TYR A 55 9.04 -21.48 4.78
N VAL A 56 8.12 -22.43 5.07
CA VAL A 56 8.46 -23.67 5.76
C VAL A 56 9.32 -24.60 4.90
N MET A 57 9.12 -24.59 3.58
CA MET A 57 9.91 -25.40 2.65
C MET A 57 11.34 -24.87 2.50
N VAL A 58 11.48 -23.54 2.44
CA VAL A 58 12.77 -22.84 2.32
C VAL A 58 13.61 -22.98 3.60
N ARG A 59 12.98 -23.08 4.77
CA ARG A 59 13.64 -23.20 6.09
C ARG A 59 14.73 -22.13 6.32
N PRO A 60 14.38 -20.83 6.25
CA PRO A 60 15.35 -19.76 6.53
C PRO A 60 15.84 -19.83 7.98
N ASP A 61 17.05 -19.33 8.24
CA ASP A 61 17.60 -19.23 9.59
C ASP A 61 16.70 -18.35 10.48
N GLN A 62 16.10 -18.98 11.48
CA GLN A 62 15.15 -18.33 12.39
C GLN A 62 15.84 -17.33 13.33
N GLY A 63 17.10 -17.56 13.68
CA GLY A 63 17.89 -16.68 14.53
C GLY A 63 18.19 -15.36 13.82
N GLU A 64 18.61 -15.42 12.56
CA GLU A 64 18.86 -14.24 11.75
C GLU A 64 17.56 -13.48 11.42
N LEU A 65 16.48 -14.21 11.11
CA LEU A 65 15.17 -13.62 10.88
C LEU A 65 14.66 -12.84 12.10
N LEU A 66 14.69 -13.45 13.29
CA LEU A 66 14.27 -12.79 14.53
C LEU A 66 15.17 -11.59 14.86
N LYS A 67 16.48 -11.71 14.62
CA LYS A 67 17.40 -10.58 14.78
C LYS A 67 17.01 -9.42 13.86
N GLY A 68 16.78 -9.68 12.57
CA GLY A 68 16.36 -8.67 11.60
C GLY A 68 14.98 -8.07 11.86
N MET A 69 14.06 -8.82 12.47
CA MET A 69 12.71 -8.33 12.80
C MET A 69 12.69 -7.32 13.96
N PHE A 70 13.55 -7.50 14.98
CA PHE A 70 13.50 -6.69 16.20
C PHE A 70 14.65 -5.68 16.33
N LEU A 71 15.76 -5.87 15.63
CA LEU A 71 16.93 -4.99 15.69
C LEU A 71 17.09 -4.24 14.37
N PRO A 72 16.76 -2.93 14.31
CA PRO A 72 17.08 -2.11 13.14
C PRO A 72 18.59 -1.89 13.09
N TYR A 73 19.29 -2.69 12.30
CA TYR A 73 20.73 -2.59 12.09
C TYR A 73 21.03 -2.59 10.60
N CYS A 74 21.93 -1.72 10.15
CA CYS A 74 22.48 -1.81 8.81
C CYS A 74 23.98 -1.54 8.85
N GLU A 75 24.76 -2.53 8.40
CA GLU A 75 26.20 -2.41 8.20
C GLU A 75 26.45 -2.04 6.73
N ASN A 76 27.05 -0.87 6.47
CA ASN A 76 27.38 -0.40 5.12
C ASN A 76 26.19 -0.27 4.14
N CYS A 77 25.04 0.24 4.61
CA CYS A 77 23.88 0.53 3.76
C CYS A 77 24.25 1.43 2.57
N ASP A 78 24.10 0.92 1.35
CA ASP A 78 24.15 1.77 0.15
C ASP A 78 22.84 2.57 0.00
N SER A 79 22.92 3.68 -0.71
CA SER A 79 21.79 4.55 -1.05
C SER A 79 20.60 3.79 -1.66
N ALA A 80 20.87 2.77 -2.47
CA ALA A 80 19.85 1.90 -3.06
C ALA A 80 19.11 1.03 -2.03
N GLN A 81 19.82 0.52 -1.02
CA GLN A 81 19.21 -0.30 0.04
C GLN A 81 18.32 0.55 0.96
N MET A 82 18.76 1.77 1.26
CA MET A 82 17.94 2.77 1.96
C MET A 82 16.68 3.12 1.16
N GLU A 83 16.80 3.32 -0.15
CA GLU A 83 15.64 3.60 -1.01
C GLU A 83 14.64 2.44 -1.03
N GLN A 84 15.10 1.19 -1.11
CA GLN A 84 14.25 0.01 -1.01
C GLN A 84 13.55 -0.10 0.36
N ALA A 85 14.28 0.12 1.46
CA ALA A 85 13.71 0.09 2.81
C ALA A 85 12.60 1.15 2.97
N VAL A 86 12.83 2.34 2.43
CA VAL A 86 11.86 3.43 2.40
C VAL A 86 10.67 3.10 1.49
N GLY A 87 10.90 2.48 0.33
CA GLY A 87 9.87 2.01 -0.59
C GLY A 87 8.93 0.98 0.05
N ILE A 88 9.47 0.09 0.90
CA ILE A 88 8.66 -0.88 1.66
C ILE A 88 7.69 -0.16 2.60
N VAL A 89 8.11 0.93 3.27
CA VAL A 89 7.22 1.71 4.15
C VAL A 89 6.04 2.28 3.35
N GLY A 90 6.30 2.85 2.16
CA GLY A 90 5.27 3.38 1.27
C GLY A 90 4.37 2.30 0.65
N ALA A 91 4.89 1.10 0.42
CA ALA A 91 4.13 -0.03 -0.07
C ALA A 91 3.20 -0.62 1.00
N VAL A 92 3.65 -0.68 2.26
CA VAL A 92 2.86 -1.24 3.37
C VAL A 92 1.78 -0.26 3.83
N ILE A 93 2.10 1.02 3.96
CA ILE A 93 1.13 2.04 4.34
C ILE A 93 0.48 2.54 3.05
N MET A 94 -0.75 2.08 2.77
CA MET A 94 -1.47 2.49 1.56
C MET A 94 -2.54 3.54 1.91
N PRO A 95 -2.53 4.74 1.30
CA PRO A 95 -3.48 5.80 1.64
C PRO A 95 -4.94 5.42 1.33
N HIS A 96 -5.16 4.68 0.24
CA HIS A 96 -6.49 4.21 -0.15
C HIS A 96 -7.09 3.23 0.87
N ASN A 97 -6.27 2.40 1.54
CA ASN A 97 -6.77 1.51 2.59
C ASN A 97 -7.31 2.28 3.79
N ILE A 98 -6.81 3.49 4.04
CA ILE A 98 -7.29 4.32 5.14
C ILE A 98 -8.69 4.88 4.84
N TYR A 99 -8.91 5.34 3.60
CA TYR A 99 -10.24 5.75 3.14
C TYR A 99 -11.22 4.57 3.06
N LEU A 100 -10.76 3.42 2.58
CA LEU A 100 -11.55 2.19 2.53
C LEU A 100 -11.99 1.74 3.92
N HIS A 101 -11.06 1.66 4.87
CA HIS A 101 -11.37 1.20 6.23
C HIS A 101 -12.35 2.13 6.95
N SER A 102 -12.14 3.45 6.85
CA SER A 102 -13.06 4.44 7.44
C SER A 102 -14.48 4.36 6.84
N ALA A 103 -14.60 4.00 5.56
CA ALA A 103 -15.90 3.76 4.93
C ALA A 103 -16.53 2.43 5.34
N LEU A 104 -15.75 1.34 5.42
CA LEU A 104 -16.24 0.02 5.82
C LEU A 104 -16.77 -0.01 7.26
N VAL A 105 -16.15 0.75 8.17
CA VAL A 105 -16.63 0.92 9.55
C VAL A 105 -18.05 1.53 9.59
N LYS A 106 -18.45 2.33 8.59
CA LYS A 106 -19.81 2.88 8.49
C LYS A 106 -20.84 1.90 7.95
N SER A 107 -20.41 0.74 7.43
CA SER A 107 -21.33 -0.28 6.89
C SER A 107 -22.10 -1.03 7.98
N ARG A 108 -21.57 -1.06 9.21
CA ARG A 108 -22.25 -1.68 10.36
C ARG A 108 -23.21 -0.68 10.98
N GLN A 109 -24.41 -1.16 11.30
CA GLN A 109 -25.41 -0.36 12.00
C GLN A 109 -25.05 -0.32 13.48
N ILE A 110 -24.71 0.87 13.97
CA ILE A 110 -24.35 1.14 15.37
C ILE A 110 -25.18 2.36 15.80
N ASP A 111 -25.84 2.29 16.96
CA ASP A 111 -26.51 3.46 17.52
C ASP A 111 -25.46 4.44 18.05
N ARG A 112 -25.31 5.57 17.34
CA ARG A 112 -24.35 6.62 17.70
C ARG A 112 -24.82 7.47 18.88
N GLY A 113 -26.10 7.38 19.26
CA GLY A 113 -26.63 8.03 20.46
C GLY A 113 -26.16 7.34 21.75
N ASN A 114 -25.82 6.05 21.68
CA ASN A 114 -25.39 5.27 22.83
C ASN A 114 -23.85 5.15 22.89
N LYS A 115 -23.23 5.92 23.79
CA LYS A 115 -21.75 5.91 23.99
C LYS A 115 -21.19 4.52 24.30
N LYS A 116 -21.97 3.62 24.92
CA LYS A 116 -21.52 2.25 25.22
C LYS A 116 -21.37 1.41 23.96
N GLU A 117 -22.32 1.50 23.03
CA GLU A 117 -22.29 0.77 21.76
C GLU A 117 -21.16 1.26 20.86
N VAL A 118 -20.93 2.57 20.80
CA VAL A 118 -19.79 3.14 20.06
C VAL A 118 -18.46 2.63 20.63
N LYS A 119 -18.33 2.58 21.96
CA LYS A 119 -17.13 2.07 22.62
C LYS A 119 -16.91 0.57 22.35
N GLU A 120 -17.98 -0.22 22.38
CA GLU A 120 -17.93 -1.64 22.05
C GLU A 120 -17.57 -1.88 20.57
N ALA A 121 -18.17 -1.13 19.65
CA ALA A 121 -17.84 -1.17 18.24
C ALA A 121 -16.36 -0.83 17.99
N ASN A 122 -15.85 0.25 18.62
CA ASN A 122 -14.43 0.62 18.51
C ASN A 122 -13.49 -0.49 19.01
N LYS A 123 -13.88 -1.23 20.06
CA LYS A 123 -13.11 -2.39 20.55
C LYS A 123 -13.08 -3.51 19.51
N TYR A 124 -14.22 -3.86 18.91
CA TYR A 124 -14.26 -4.93 17.90
C TYR A 124 -13.50 -4.53 16.63
N TYR A 125 -13.65 -3.29 16.15
CA TYR A 125 -12.88 -2.81 15.02
C TYR A 125 -11.38 -2.80 15.30
N PHE A 126 -10.97 -2.41 16.50
CA PHE A 126 -9.56 -2.47 16.87
C PHE A 126 -9.03 -3.91 16.82
N ILE A 127 -9.78 -4.89 17.34
CA ILE A 127 -9.39 -6.31 17.30
C ILE A 127 -9.34 -6.81 15.84
N GLU A 128 -10.34 -6.49 15.03
CA GLU A 128 -10.43 -6.87 13.62
C GLU A 128 -9.23 -6.32 12.82
N SER A 129 -8.97 -5.01 12.92
CA SER A 129 -7.84 -4.38 12.25
C SER A 129 -6.50 -4.94 12.74
N THR A 130 -6.35 -5.21 14.05
CA THR A 130 -5.12 -5.76 14.62
C THR A 130 -4.83 -7.15 14.08
N ILE A 131 -5.83 -8.04 14.05
CA ILE A 131 -5.67 -9.40 13.51
C ILE A 131 -5.34 -9.34 12.02
N ALA A 132 -6.06 -8.53 11.24
CA ALA A 132 -5.85 -8.40 9.81
C ALA A 132 -4.44 -7.88 9.49
N LEU A 133 -3.98 -6.83 10.18
CA LEU A 133 -2.64 -6.28 10.01
C LEU A 133 -1.55 -7.24 10.49
N PHE A 134 -1.79 -8.02 11.55
CA PHE A 134 -0.86 -9.04 12.02
C PHE A 134 -0.69 -10.17 11.00
N ILE A 135 -1.77 -10.65 10.39
CA ILE A 135 -1.69 -11.65 9.31
C ILE A 135 -0.95 -11.07 8.09
N SER A 136 -1.24 -9.82 7.72
CA SER A 136 -0.52 -9.12 6.65
C SER A 136 0.99 -9.01 6.94
N PHE A 137 1.35 -8.68 8.17
CA PHE A 137 2.75 -8.68 8.63
C PHE A 137 3.40 -10.05 8.45
N LEU A 138 2.75 -11.15 8.88
CA LEU A 138 3.29 -12.50 8.72
C LEU A 138 3.49 -12.86 7.24
N ILE A 139 2.53 -12.53 6.37
CA ILE A 139 2.65 -12.75 4.93
C ILE A 139 3.87 -12.00 4.37
N ASN A 140 4.04 -10.73 4.74
CA ASN A 140 5.19 -9.94 4.29
C ASN A 140 6.52 -10.52 4.80
N VAL A 141 6.58 -11.00 6.04
CA VAL A 141 7.76 -11.69 6.57
C VAL A 141 8.05 -12.96 5.77
N PHE A 142 7.04 -13.77 5.45
CA PHE A 142 7.22 -14.98 4.63
C PHE A 142 7.78 -14.64 3.25
N VAL A 143 7.19 -13.66 2.56
CA VAL A 143 7.62 -13.23 1.24
C VAL A 143 9.06 -12.73 1.27
N VAL A 144 9.39 -11.80 2.18
CA VAL A 144 10.73 -11.21 2.29
C VAL A 144 11.77 -12.28 2.64
N ALA A 145 11.46 -13.20 3.57
CA ALA A 145 12.39 -14.27 3.95
C ALA A 145 12.65 -15.26 2.81
N VAL A 146 11.62 -15.65 2.07
CA VAL A 146 11.77 -16.52 0.89
C VAL A 146 12.61 -15.84 -0.19
N PHE A 147 12.40 -14.54 -0.43
CA PHE A 147 13.23 -13.77 -1.36
C PHE A 147 14.67 -13.60 -0.86
N ALA A 148 14.88 -13.35 0.42
CA ALA A 148 16.22 -13.25 0.99
C ALA A 148 17.00 -14.55 0.78
N GLU A 149 16.46 -15.70 1.13
CA GLU A 149 17.16 -16.99 0.95
C GLU A 149 17.38 -17.33 -0.54
N ALA A 150 16.45 -16.96 -1.42
CA ALA A 150 16.55 -17.27 -2.84
C ALA A 150 17.51 -16.36 -3.62
N PHE A 151 17.70 -15.10 -3.20
CA PHE A 151 18.42 -14.09 -3.98
C PHE A 151 19.62 -13.46 -3.27
N TYR A 152 19.67 -13.46 -1.94
CA TYR A 152 20.73 -12.76 -1.19
C TYR A 152 22.07 -13.50 -1.32
N ASP A 153 23.10 -12.77 -1.76
CA ASP A 153 24.47 -13.25 -2.01
C ASP A 153 24.58 -14.50 -2.92
N LYS A 154 23.65 -14.67 -3.88
CA LYS A 154 23.73 -15.73 -4.89
C LYS A 154 24.12 -15.19 -6.26
N THR A 155 24.96 -15.93 -6.97
CA THR A 155 25.35 -15.64 -8.37
C THR A 155 24.49 -16.41 -9.37
N ASN A 156 24.30 -15.87 -10.58
CA ASN A 156 23.56 -16.55 -11.66
C ASN A 156 24.10 -17.95 -11.96
N ILE A 157 25.41 -18.15 -11.83
CA ILE A 157 26.09 -19.44 -12.07
C ILE A 157 25.68 -20.50 -11.03
N GLU A 158 25.65 -20.14 -9.75
CA GLU A 158 25.24 -21.05 -8.67
C GLU A 158 23.77 -21.46 -8.80
N VAL A 159 22.92 -20.53 -9.23
CA VAL A 159 21.50 -20.78 -9.48
C VAL A 159 21.30 -21.67 -10.69
N ASN A 160 21.99 -21.41 -11.81
CA ASN A 160 21.89 -22.22 -13.01
C ASN A 160 22.36 -23.67 -12.74
N ALA A 161 23.45 -23.85 -11.99
CA ALA A 161 23.92 -25.18 -11.58
C ALA A 161 22.87 -25.96 -10.78
N LYS A 162 22.16 -25.30 -9.86
CA LYS A 162 21.03 -25.91 -9.11
C LYS A 162 19.81 -26.15 -10.00
N CYS A 163 19.45 -25.23 -10.90
CA CYS A 163 18.36 -25.40 -11.87
C CYS A 163 18.57 -26.65 -12.74
N ASN A 164 19.80 -26.82 -13.25
CA ASN A 164 20.17 -27.92 -14.13
C ASN A 164 20.15 -29.27 -13.38
N ALA A 165 20.64 -29.29 -12.13
CA ALA A 165 20.55 -30.48 -11.27
C ALA A 165 19.11 -30.87 -10.91
N SER A 166 18.22 -29.89 -10.75
CA SER A 166 16.79 -30.10 -10.48
C SER A 166 15.97 -30.44 -11.73
N GLY A 167 16.55 -30.38 -12.94
CA GLY A 167 15.87 -30.65 -14.21
C GLY A 167 14.75 -29.66 -14.54
N SER A 168 14.87 -28.39 -14.12
CA SER A 168 13.82 -27.40 -14.32
C SER A 168 13.71 -26.98 -15.80
N PRO A 169 12.50 -26.82 -16.39
CA PRO A 169 12.32 -26.39 -17.78
C PRO A 169 12.75 -24.93 -18.07
N HIS A 170 13.29 -24.24 -17.08
CA HIS A 170 13.57 -22.80 -17.10
C HIS A 170 15.07 -22.49 -16.97
N THR A 171 15.95 -23.47 -17.23
CA THR A 171 17.41 -23.28 -17.30
C THR A 171 17.80 -22.19 -18.29
N ASP A 172 17.02 -22.01 -19.37
CA ASP A 172 17.31 -21.07 -20.45
C ASP A 172 17.01 -19.60 -20.10
N LEU A 173 16.34 -19.34 -18.96
CA LEU A 173 16.07 -17.98 -18.45
C LEU A 173 17.26 -17.36 -17.71
N PHE A 174 18.29 -18.14 -17.39
CA PHE A 174 19.45 -17.68 -16.63
C PHE A 174 20.71 -17.72 -17.50
N PRO A 175 21.19 -16.58 -18.02
CA PRO A 175 22.48 -16.54 -18.71
C PRO A 175 23.61 -16.98 -17.77
N LEU A 176 24.61 -17.67 -18.32
CA LEU A 176 25.84 -18.12 -17.63
C LEU A 176 26.81 -16.95 -17.40
N ASP A 177 26.33 -15.89 -16.75
CA ASP A 177 27.12 -14.69 -16.44
C ASP A 177 27.35 -14.55 -14.93
N ASN A 178 28.39 -13.81 -14.55
CA ASN A 178 28.74 -13.56 -13.15
C ASN A 178 27.98 -12.36 -12.53
N SER A 179 26.90 -11.92 -13.18
CA SER A 179 26.06 -10.82 -12.72
C SER A 179 25.12 -11.26 -11.59
N THR A 180 24.61 -10.28 -10.82
CA THR A 180 23.56 -10.52 -9.83
C THR A 180 22.27 -10.99 -10.51
N LEU A 181 21.56 -11.90 -9.85
CA LEU A 181 20.35 -12.55 -10.38
C LEU A 181 19.23 -11.55 -10.65
N GLN A 182 18.63 -11.65 -11.85
CA GLN A 182 17.45 -10.90 -12.25
C GLN A 182 16.46 -11.85 -12.93
N GLY A 183 15.74 -12.66 -12.14
CA GLY A 183 14.83 -13.67 -12.71
C GLY A 183 14.00 -14.44 -11.69
N VAL A 184 13.06 -15.28 -12.17
CA VAL A 184 12.18 -16.09 -11.29
C VAL A 184 12.92 -17.36 -10.85
N VAL A 185 13.63 -17.27 -9.74
CA VAL A 185 14.51 -18.33 -9.21
C VAL A 185 13.76 -19.44 -8.45
N LEU A 186 12.51 -19.18 -8.05
CA LEU A 186 11.78 -20.03 -7.12
C LEU A 186 11.54 -21.47 -7.61
N GLY A 187 11.26 -21.65 -8.92
CA GLY A 187 11.01 -22.97 -9.49
C GLY A 187 12.25 -23.88 -9.55
N CYS A 188 13.45 -23.30 -9.58
CA CYS A 188 14.70 -24.06 -9.63
C CYS A 188 15.15 -24.59 -8.26
N PHE A 189 14.92 -23.79 -7.21
CA PHE A 189 15.37 -24.12 -5.86
C PHE A 189 14.39 -25.04 -5.13
N PHE A 190 13.09 -24.83 -5.33
CA PHE A 190 12.06 -25.46 -4.48
C PHE A 190 11.14 -26.40 -5.27
N GLY A 191 11.38 -26.56 -6.57
CA GLY A 191 10.70 -27.50 -7.46
C GLY A 191 9.43 -26.94 -8.12
N PRO A 192 8.79 -27.72 -9.02
CA PRO A 192 7.65 -27.26 -9.80
C PRO A 192 6.41 -26.97 -8.94
N ALA A 193 6.20 -27.74 -7.86
CA ALA A 193 5.07 -27.53 -6.96
C ALA A 193 5.11 -26.15 -6.28
N ALA A 194 6.29 -25.71 -5.85
CA ALA A 194 6.49 -24.41 -5.22
C ALA A 194 6.15 -23.24 -6.16
N LEU A 195 6.57 -23.34 -7.43
CA LEU A 195 6.25 -22.34 -8.45
C LEU A 195 4.74 -22.19 -8.65
N TYR A 196 3.99 -23.29 -8.66
CA TYR A 196 2.53 -23.24 -8.78
C TYR A 196 1.86 -22.65 -7.55
N ILE A 197 2.29 -23.04 -6.34
CA ILE A 197 1.76 -22.53 -5.07
C ILE A 197 2.00 -21.02 -4.96
N TRP A 198 3.21 -20.57 -5.32
CA TRP A 198 3.57 -19.17 -5.40
C TRP A 198 2.71 -18.40 -6.41
N ALA A 199 2.52 -18.96 -7.61
CA ALA A 199 1.73 -18.31 -8.65
C ALA A 199 0.24 -18.20 -8.27
N ILE A 200 -0.30 -19.17 -7.52
CA ILE A 200 -1.64 -19.10 -6.92
C ILE A 200 -1.69 -17.98 -5.87
N GLY A 201 -0.67 -17.86 -5.02
CA GLY A 201 -0.54 -16.79 -4.03
C GLY A 201 -0.54 -15.40 -4.66
N ILE A 202 0.28 -15.18 -5.71
CA ILE A 202 0.30 -13.91 -6.46
C ILE A 202 -1.05 -13.64 -7.14
N LEU A 203 -1.70 -14.66 -7.70
CA LEU A 203 -3.02 -14.49 -8.32
C LEU A 203 -4.04 -14.02 -7.27
N ALA A 204 -4.07 -14.65 -6.09
CA ALA A 204 -4.93 -14.24 -4.98
C ALA A 204 -4.65 -12.80 -4.53
N ALA A 205 -3.38 -12.40 -4.43
CA ALA A 205 -2.98 -11.03 -4.11
C ALA A 205 -3.47 -10.01 -5.14
N GLY A 206 -3.30 -10.32 -6.44
CA GLY A 206 -3.76 -9.47 -7.53
C GLY A 206 -5.29 -9.31 -7.57
N GLN A 207 -6.03 -10.38 -7.29
CA GLN A 207 -7.48 -10.32 -7.14
C GLN A 207 -7.87 -9.42 -5.96
N SER A 208 -7.26 -9.62 -4.79
CA SER A 208 -7.56 -8.81 -3.60
C SER A 208 -7.33 -7.32 -3.85
N SER A 209 -6.19 -6.95 -4.42
CA SER A 209 -5.83 -5.55 -4.73
C SER A 209 -6.80 -4.88 -5.72
N THR A 210 -7.26 -5.62 -6.72
CA THR A 210 -8.23 -5.11 -7.70
C THR A 210 -9.55 -4.72 -7.04
N MET A 211 -10.03 -5.53 -6.10
CA MET A 211 -11.29 -5.26 -5.41
C MET A 211 -11.17 -4.13 -4.38
N THR A 212 -10.10 -4.09 -3.60
CA THR A 212 -9.89 -2.99 -2.63
C THR A 212 -9.72 -1.65 -3.35
N GLY A 213 -9.03 -1.64 -4.49
CA GLY A 213 -8.86 -0.43 -5.32
C GLY A 213 -10.18 0.11 -5.88
N THR A 214 -11.08 -0.73 -6.36
CA THR A 214 -12.38 -0.28 -6.90
C THR A 214 -13.31 0.25 -5.80
N TYR A 215 -13.30 -0.36 -4.61
CA TYR A 215 -14.05 0.15 -3.45
C TYR A 215 -13.48 1.45 -2.90
N SER A 216 -12.16 1.54 -2.71
CA SER A 216 -11.58 2.79 -2.26
C SER A 216 -11.83 3.91 -3.27
N GLY A 217 -11.72 3.60 -4.57
CA GLY A 217 -12.03 4.55 -5.63
C GLY A 217 -13.48 5.03 -5.58
N GLN A 218 -14.43 4.15 -5.25
CA GLN A 218 -15.82 4.53 -5.02
C GLN A 218 -15.96 5.57 -3.92
N PHE A 219 -15.43 5.29 -2.74
CA PHE A 219 -15.58 6.18 -1.59
C PHE A 219 -14.88 7.51 -1.78
N VAL A 220 -13.72 7.52 -2.43
CA VAL A 220 -13.00 8.75 -2.75
C VAL A 220 -13.76 9.57 -3.80
N MET A 221 -14.28 8.95 -4.86
CA MET A 221 -15.06 9.67 -5.90
C MET A 221 -16.39 10.23 -5.36
N GLU A 222 -17.12 9.45 -4.55
CA GLU A 222 -18.40 9.88 -3.97
C GLU A 222 -18.20 10.89 -2.84
N GLY A 223 -17.11 10.75 -2.06
CA GLY A 223 -16.80 11.64 -0.95
C GLY A 223 -16.20 12.98 -1.39
N PHE A 224 -15.12 12.96 -2.17
CA PHE A 224 -14.39 14.17 -2.55
C PHE A 224 -14.95 14.87 -3.79
N LEU A 225 -15.37 14.11 -4.80
CA LEU A 225 -15.84 14.68 -6.08
C LEU A 225 -17.37 14.72 -6.18
N ASN A 226 -18.09 14.13 -5.22
CA ASN A 226 -19.54 13.93 -5.26
C ASN A 226 -20.04 13.32 -6.60
N LEU A 227 -19.20 12.49 -7.24
CA LEU A 227 -19.46 11.86 -8.54
C LEU A 227 -20.08 10.48 -8.34
N ARG A 228 -21.38 10.37 -8.59
CA ARG A 228 -22.13 9.09 -8.52
C ARG A 228 -22.14 8.41 -9.89
N TRP A 229 -21.16 7.55 -10.12
CA TRP A 229 -21.10 6.72 -11.33
C TRP A 229 -21.76 5.37 -11.12
N SER A 230 -22.22 4.76 -12.22
CA SER A 230 -22.61 3.36 -12.18
C SER A 230 -21.40 2.49 -11.85
N ARG A 231 -21.62 1.42 -11.08
CA ARG A 231 -20.57 0.49 -10.66
C ARG A 231 -19.77 -0.06 -11.84
N PHE A 232 -20.48 -0.39 -12.92
CA PHE A 232 -19.88 -0.91 -14.15
C PHE A 232 -18.94 0.12 -14.80
N ALA A 233 -19.39 1.37 -14.95
CA ALA A 233 -18.58 2.43 -15.56
C ALA A 233 -17.31 2.71 -14.74
N ARG A 234 -17.43 2.74 -13.40
CA ARG A 234 -16.28 2.96 -12.49
C ARG A 234 -15.23 1.87 -12.61
N VAL A 235 -15.64 0.60 -12.53
CA VAL A 235 -14.71 -0.55 -12.61
C VAL A 235 -14.06 -0.58 -13.98
N LEU A 236 -14.82 -0.43 -15.06
CA LEU A 236 -14.29 -0.50 -16.42
C LEU A 236 -13.30 0.64 -16.69
N LEU A 237 -13.60 1.87 -16.25
CA LEU A 237 -12.69 3.01 -16.42
C LEU A 237 -11.40 2.84 -15.62
N THR A 238 -11.50 2.55 -14.31
CA THR A 238 -10.31 2.40 -13.45
C THR A 238 -9.42 1.25 -13.91
N ARG A 239 -10.01 0.15 -14.40
CA ARG A 239 -9.27 -0.97 -14.97
C ARG A 239 -8.68 -0.65 -16.34
N SER A 240 -9.37 0.09 -17.19
CA SER A 240 -8.82 0.53 -18.48
C SER A 240 -7.60 1.43 -18.28
N ILE A 241 -7.68 2.38 -17.33
CA ILE A 241 -6.55 3.27 -17.00
C ILE A 241 -5.37 2.48 -16.43
N ALA A 242 -5.61 1.45 -15.61
CA ALA A 242 -4.55 0.62 -15.04
C ALA A 242 -3.93 -0.33 -16.08
N ILE A 243 -4.76 -0.98 -16.90
CA ILE A 243 -4.33 -2.02 -17.83
C ILE A 243 -3.65 -1.42 -19.07
N PHE A 244 -4.11 -0.26 -19.56
CA PHE A 244 -3.59 0.32 -20.80
C PHE A 244 -2.06 0.57 -20.76
N PRO A 245 -1.47 1.22 -19.75
CA PRO A 245 -0.03 1.37 -19.64
C PRO A 245 0.69 0.02 -19.51
N THR A 246 0.15 -0.90 -18.70
CA THR A 246 0.76 -2.23 -18.50
C THR A 246 0.77 -3.04 -19.79
N LEU A 247 -0.27 -2.93 -20.61
CA LEU A 247 -0.39 -3.61 -21.90
C LEU A 247 0.60 -3.05 -22.91
N LEU A 248 0.75 -1.72 -22.98
CA LEU A 248 1.75 -1.08 -23.83
C LEU A 248 3.16 -1.52 -23.45
N VAL A 249 3.52 -1.46 -22.17
CA VAL A 249 4.84 -1.93 -21.69
C VAL A 249 5.01 -3.42 -21.98
N ALA A 250 4.00 -4.26 -21.76
CA ALA A 250 4.10 -5.70 -22.03
C ALA A 250 4.19 -6.07 -23.52
N ILE A 251 3.79 -5.19 -24.45
CA ILE A 251 3.91 -5.39 -25.90
C ILE A 251 5.24 -4.86 -26.42
N PHE A 252 5.71 -3.71 -25.91
CA PHE A 252 6.84 -2.97 -26.46
C PHE A 252 8.14 -3.06 -25.64
N GLN A 253 8.11 -3.62 -24.43
CA GLN A 253 9.23 -3.63 -23.48
C GLN A 253 9.32 -4.98 -22.72
N ASP A 254 10.50 -5.25 -22.16
CA ASP A 254 10.77 -6.44 -21.34
C ASP A 254 10.29 -6.31 -19.87
N VAL A 255 10.27 -7.45 -19.15
CA VAL A 255 9.82 -7.58 -17.75
C VAL A 255 10.45 -6.55 -16.80
N GLN A 256 11.69 -6.14 -17.05
CA GLN A 256 12.38 -5.17 -16.18
C GLN A 256 11.71 -3.80 -16.14
N HIS A 257 11.11 -3.37 -17.25
CA HIS A 257 10.39 -2.11 -17.31
C HIS A 257 9.04 -2.18 -16.58
N LEU A 258 8.46 -3.38 -16.43
CA LEU A 258 7.27 -3.59 -15.59
C LEU A 258 7.61 -3.47 -14.10
N THR A 259 8.76 -4.00 -13.66
CA THR A 259 9.24 -3.85 -12.28
C THR A 259 9.54 -2.38 -11.97
N GLY A 260 10.27 -1.68 -12.85
CA GLY A 260 10.54 -0.25 -12.67
C GLY A 260 9.26 0.60 -12.65
N MET A 261 8.24 0.25 -13.44
CA MET A 261 6.93 0.90 -13.39
C MET A 261 6.24 0.67 -12.04
N ASN A 262 6.32 -0.55 -11.47
CA ASN A 262 5.77 -0.84 -10.15
C ASN A 262 6.48 -0.03 -9.05
N ASP A 263 7.80 0.07 -9.12
CA ASP A 263 8.58 0.87 -8.16
C ASP A 263 8.19 2.35 -8.25
N PHE A 264 8.02 2.88 -9.46
CA PHE A 264 7.52 4.23 -9.69
C PHE A 264 6.08 4.44 -9.15
N LEU A 265 5.20 3.44 -9.26
CA LEU A 265 3.85 3.52 -8.69
C LEU A 265 3.89 3.54 -7.16
N ASN A 266 4.77 2.76 -6.52
CA ASN A 266 4.96 2.78 -5.07
C ASN A 266 5.44 4.15 -4.58
N VAL A 267 6.32 4.78 -5.35
CA VAL A 267 6.77 6.15 -5.14
C VAL A 267 5.61 7.14 -5.22
N LEU A 268 4.78 7.08 -6.27
CA LEU A 268 3.61 7.94 -6.39
C LEU A 268 2.62 7.73 -5.25
N GLN A 269 2.54 6.50 -4.72
CA GLN A 269 1.74 6.18 -3.54
C GLN A 269 2.32 6.82 -2.26
N SER A 270 3.65 6.81 -2.08
CA SER A 270 4.28 7.43 -0.91
C SER A 270 4.01 8.94 -0.87
N MET A 271 4.02 9.61 -2.03
CA MET A 271 3.68 11.03 -2.14
C MET A 271 2.25 11.36 -1.72
N GLN A 272 1.32 10.40 -1.80
CA GLN A 272 -0.06 10.60 -1.38
C GLN A 272 -0.25 10.44 0.13
N LEU A 273 0.70 9.84 0.84
CA LEU A 273 0.56 9.53 2.27
C LEU A 273 0.35 10.75 3.17
N PRO A 274 1.09 11.86 3.02
CA PRO A 274 0.87 13.04 3.86
C PRO A 274 -0.57 13.58 3.74
N PHE A 275 -1.16 13.51 2.54
CA PHE A 275 -2.53 13.97 2.29
C PHE A 275 -3.60 13.12 2.95
N ALA A 276 -3.31 11.86 3.28
CA ALA A 276 -4.21 11.00 4.05
C ALA A 276 -3.93 11.06 5.56
N LEU A 277 -2.66 10.96 5.95
CA LEU A 277 -2.26 10.83 7.36
C LEU A 277 -2.46 12.14 8.15
N ILE A 278 -2.10 13.28 7.58
CA ILE A 278 -2.18 14.57 8.28
C ILE A 278 -3.64 14.94 8.60
N PRO A 279 -4.60 14.90 7.66
CA PRO A 279 -6.00 15.19 7.98
C PRO A 279 -6.58 14.21 8.99
N ILE A 280 -6.21 12.93 8.94
CA ILE A 280 -6.74 11.93 9.86
C ILE A 280 -6.27 12.20 11.28
N LEU A 281 -4.98 12.47 11.49
CA LEU A 281 -4.51 12.83 12.84
C LEU A 281 -5.18 14.12 13.32
N THR A 282 -5.37 15.10 12.43
CA THR A 282 -6.03 16.37 12.73
C THR A 282 -7.48 16.14 13.20
N PHE A 283 -8.30 15.47 12.38
CA PHE A 283 -9.72 15.25 12.69
C PHE A 283 -9.94 14.32 13.88
N THR A 284 -9.10 13.31 14.07
CA THR A 284 -9.20 12.40 15.23
C THR A 284 -8.70 13.03 16.53
N SER A 285 -7.93 14.13 16.45
CA SER A 285 -7.42 14.86 17.61
C SER A 285 -8.30 16.02 18.05
N LEU A 286 -9.22 16.47 17.18
CA LEU A 286 -10.16 17.56 17.44
C LEU A 286 -11.34 17.08 18.29
N THR A 287 -11.50 17.67 19.47
CA THR A 287 -12.63 17.40 20.37
C THR A 287 -13.96 17.89 19.80
N SER A 288 -13.95 18.89 18.89
CA SER A 288 -15.17 19.35 18.22
C SER A 288 -15.80 18.32 17.28
N ILE A 289 -15.00 17.38 16.74
CA ILE A 289 -15.47 16.36 15.79
C ILE A 289 -15.65 15.01 16.50
N MET A 290 -14.69 14.61 17.33
CA MET A 290 -14.69 13.31 18.00
C MET A 290 -15.35 13.30 19.39
N ASP A 291 -15.65 14.48 19.95
CA ASP A 291 -16.23 14.64 21.30
C ASP A 291 -15.42 13.84 22.34
N ASP A 292 -16.08 13.00 23.14
CA ASP A 292 -15.47 12.15 24.16
C ASP A 292 -14.50 11.08 23.62
N PHE A 293 -14.48 10.82 22.31
CA PHE A 293 -13.65 9.79 21.67
C PHE A 293 -12.39 10.34 20.99
N ALA A 294 -11.99 11.58 21.30
CA ALA A 294 -10.78 12.18 20.78
C ALA A 294 -9.50 11.42 21.21
N ASN A 295 -8.46 11.46 20.37
CA ASN A 295 -7.20 10.77 20.64
C ASN A 295 -6.52 11.27 21.93
N GLY A 296 -6.02 10.34 22.73
CA GLY A 296 -5.16 10.63 23.88
C GLY A 296 -3.76 11.13 23.46
N LEU A 297 -3.03 11.74 24.40
CA LEU A 297 -1.71 12.33 24.14
C LEU A 297 -0.70 11.35 23.53
N VAL A 298 -0.71 10.09 23.96
CA VAL A 298 0.17 9.03 23.43
C VAL A 298 -0.06 8.81 21.94
N TRP A 299 -1.32 8.73 21.51
CA TRP A 299 -1.69 8.52 20.11
C TRP A 299 -1.42 9.78 19.26
N LYS A 300 -1.58 10.97 19.85
CA LYS A 300 -1.21 12.24 19.23
C LYS A 300 0.30 12.30 18.92
N ILE A 301 1.13 12.01 19.92
CA ILE A 301 2.59 12.00 19.76
C ILE A 301 3.02 10.89 18.79
N GLY A 302 2.50 9.66 18.97
CA GLY A 302 2.82 8.53 18.09
C GLY A 302 2.44 8.80 16.64
N GLY A 303 1.23 9.30 16.38
CA GLY A 303 0.79 9.69 15.05
C GLY A 303 1.64 10.83 14.46
N GLY A 304 2.01 11.81 15.28
CA GLY A 304 2.91 12.89 14.88
C GLY A 304 4.29 12.40 14.44
N VAL A 305 4.88 11.44 15.18
CA VAL A 305 6.16 10.82 14.83
C VAL A 305 6.05 10.06 13.50
N VAL A 306 4.98 9.28 13.29
CA VAL A 306 4.77 8.55 12.03
C VAL A 306 4.64 9.51 10.85
N ILE A 307 3.86 10.59 10.99
CA ILE A 307 3.75 11.63 9.95
C ILE A 307 5.11 12.27 9.66
N LEU A 308 5.89 12.60 10.69
CA LEU A 308 7.22 13.19 10.53
C LEU A 308 8.15 12.26 9.74
N VAL A 309 8.18 10.96 10.07
CA VAL A 309 8.97 9.96 9.35
C VAL A 309 8.54 9.86 7.89
N VAL A 310 7.22 9.79 7.63
CA VAL A 310 6.68 9.73 6.26
C VAL A 310 7.01 11.01 5.48
N CYS A 311 6.91 12.18 6.09
CA CYS A 311 7.28 13.45 5.46
C CYS A 311 8.79 13.52 5.16
N ALA A 312 9.65 13.05 6.07
CA ALA A 312 11.10 13.01 5.87
C ALA A 312 11.48 12.08 4.71
N ILE A 313 10.86 10.89 4.66
CA ILE A 313 10.98 9.92 3.56
C ILE A 313 10.60 10.56 2.23
N ASN A 314 9.43 11.19 2.16
CA ASN A 314 8.96 11.82 0.92
C ASN A 314 9.84 12.99 0.50
N MET A 315 10.39 13.74 1.45
CA MET A 315 11.32 14.83 1.17
C MET A 315 12.63 14.32 0.57
N TYR A 316 13.20 13.23 1.14
CA TYR A 316 14.37 12.57 0.57
C TYR A 316 14.10 12.11 -0.88
N PHE A 317 12.96 11.46 -1.10
CA PHE A 317 12.58 10.95 -2.42
C PHE A 317 12.46 12.09 -3.46
N VAL A 318 11.78 13.18 -3.10
CA VAL A 318 11.64 14.36 -3.96
C VAL A 318 13.00 14.92 -4.36
N VAL A 319 13.95 15.00 -3.43
CA VAL A 319 15.31 15.50 -3.71
C VAL A 319 16.03 14.57 -4.69
N VAL A 320 16.05 13.26 -4.42
CA VAL A 320 16.70 12.27 -5.29
C VAL A 320 16.12 12.32 -6.70
N TYR A 321 14.80 12.29 -6.83
CA TYR A 321 14.12 12.28 -8.12
C TYR A 321 14.35 13.57 -8.93
N VAL A 322 14.36 14.74 -8.28
CA VAL A 322 14.67 16.02 -8.95
C VAL A 322 16.11 16.04 -9.44
N THR A 323 17.06 15.48 -8.67
CA THR A 323 18.48 15.44 -9.05
C THR A 323 18.80 14.44 -10.18
N SER A 324 17.96 13.42 -10.40
CA SER A 324 18.18 12.45 -11.49
C SER A 324 17.74 12.94 -12.87
N LEU A 325 17.08 14.11 -12.97
CA LEU A 325 16.57 14.62 -14.24
C LEU A 325 17.67 15.32 -15.05
N ASN A 326 18.03 14.74 -16.19
CA ASN A 326 19.11 15.23 -17.05
C ASN A 326 18.70 16.38 -18.01
N SER A 327 17.39 16.70 -18.11
CA SER A 327 16.86 17.75 -18.99
C SER A 327 16.42 18.98 -18.18
N VAL A 328 16.95 20.15 -18.53
CA VAL A 328 16.69 21.43 -17.84
C VAL A 328 15.19 21.80 -17.85
N ALA A 329 14.48 21.53 -18.95
CA ALA A 329 13.06 21.85 -19.05
C ALA A 329 12.20 20.97 -18.13
N LEU A 330 12.51 19.66 -18.06
CA LEU A 330 11.84 18.74 -17.15
C LEU A 330 12.22 19.04 -15.69
N TYR A 331 13.47 19.41 -15.44
CA TYR A 331 13.93 19.81 -14.12
C TYR A 331 13.13 21.00 -13.57
N VAL A 332 12.97 22.08 -14.36
CA VAL A 332 12.21 23.26 -13.93
C VAL A 332 10.73 22.93 -13.68
N LEU A 333 10.10 22.13 -14.54
CA LEU A 333 8.70 21.73 -14.38
C LEU A 333 8.49 20.88 -13.13
N VAL A 334 9.34 19.86 -12.93
CA VAL A 334 9.25 18.97 -11.77
C VAL A 334 9.58 19.72 -10.48
N ALA A 335 10.58 20.61 -10.49
CA ALA A 335 10.90 21.45 -9.35
C ALA A 335 9.71 22.34 -8.93
N LEU A 336 9.01 22.94 -9.89
CA LEU A 336 7.82 23.74 -9.61
C LEU A 336 6.69 22.91 -8.98
N LEU A 337 6.44 21.70 -9.52
CA LEU A 337 5.47 20.76 -8.93
C LEU A 337 5.88 20.30 -7.52
N CYS A 338 7.17 20.11 -7.27
CA CYS A 338 7.67 19.73 -5.96
C CYS A 338 7.52 20.87 -4.94
N ILE A 339 7.74 22.12 -5.35
CA ILE A 339 7.53 23.30 -4.49
C ILE A 339 6.04 23.46 -4.14
N THR A 340 5.13 23.29 -5.12
CA THR A 340 3.68 23.35 -4.84
C THR A 340 3.24 22.21 -3.92
N TYR A 341 3.75 21.00 -4.14
CA TYR A 341 3.53 19.85 -3.27
C TYR A 341 4.03 20.10 -1.84
N LEU A 342 5.29 20.50 -1.66
CA LEU A 342 5.89 20.73 -0.35
C LEU A 342 5.20 21.89 0.39
N SER A 343 4.86 22.97 -0.30
CA SER A 343 4.15 24.09 0.32
C SER A 343 2.76 23.67 0.82
N PHE A 344 2.04 22.83 0.08
CA PHE A 344 0.76 22.28 0.52
C PHE A 344 0.89 21.29 1.69
N VAL A 345 1.91 20.42 1.69
CA VAL A 345 2.19 19.53 2.82
C VAL A 345 2.55 20.33 4.08
N CYS A 346 3.37 21.39 3.94
CA CYS A 346 3.69 22.30 5.04
C CYS A 346 2.44 23.00 5.58
N TYR A 347 1.54 23.45 4.70
CA TYR A 347 0.25 24.03 5.10
C TYR A 347 -0.59 23.04 5.92
N LEU A 348 -0.71 21.78 5.47
CA LEU A 348 -1.46 20.76 6.21
C LEU A 348 -0.80 20.43 7.55
N ALA A 349 0.53 20.29 7.58
CA ALA A 349 1.27 20.03 8.81
C ALA A 349 1.10 21.17 9.82
N TRP A 350 1.14 22.42 9.35
CA TRP A 350 0.86 23.60 10.16
C TRP A 350 -0.54 23.55 10.79
N GLN A 351 -1.57 23.27 10.00
CA GLN A 351 -2.95 23.12 10.49
C GLN A 351 -3.08 21.98 11.51
N CYS A 352 -2.38 20.87 11.29
CA CYS A 352 -2.34 19.76 12.22
C CYS A 352 -1.70 20.15 13.57
N LEU A 353 -0.60 20.90 13.55
CA LEU A 353 0.05 21.38 14.77
C LEU A 353 -0.85 22.33 15.57
N ILE A 354 -1.62 23.19 14.90
CA ILE A 354 -2.63 24.02 15.55
C ILE A 354 -3.70 23.15 16.21
N ALA A 355 -4.24 22.16 15.50
CA ALA A 355 -5.26 21.24 16.04
C ALA A 355 -4.74 20.39 17.21
N LEU A 356 -3.43 20.10 17.24
CA LEU A 356 -2.77 19.41 18.35
C LEU A 356 -2.56 20.30 19.59
N GLY A 357 -2.86 21.60 19.51
CA GLY A 357 -2.81 22.54 20.63
C GLY A 357 -1.44 23.18 20.85
N VAL A 358 -0.58 23.22 19.82
CA VAL A 358 0.71 23.91 19.89
C VAL A 358 0.47 25.42 19.84
N SER A 359 0.24 26.01 21.03
CA SER A 359 -0.17 27.40 21.24
C SER A 359 0.85 28.47 20.80
N CYS A 360 2.05 28.10 20.34
CA CYS A 360 3.04 29.04 19.79
C CYS A 360 2.87 29.35 18.30
N LEU A 361 2.01 28.62 17.58
CA LEU A 361 1.79 28.77 16.13
C LEU A 361 0.42 29.39 15.81
N ASP A 362 -0.41 29.63 16.82
CA ASP A 362 -1.76 30.16 16.65
C ASP A 362 -1.74 31.70 16.58
N VAL A 363 -1.54 32.24 15.37
CA VAL A 363 -1.58 33.69 15.10
C VAL A 363 -2.98 34.27 15.35
N SER A 364 -4.03 33.44 15.28
CA SER A 364 -5.44 33.82 15.52
C SER A 364 -5.79 33.95 17.02
N CYS A 365 -5.23 33.10 17.89
CA CYS A 365 -5.55 33.13 19.32
C CYS A 365 -4.75 34.23 20.10
N LEU A 366 -3.84 34.97 19.46
CA LEU A 366 -3.12 36.10 20.09
C LEU A 366 -4.01 37.34 20.33
N GLY A 367 -5.17 37.44 19.67
CA GLY A 367 -6.06 38.60 19.74
C GLY A 367 -7.32 38.44 20.60
N ASN A 368 -7.79 37.22 20.88
CA ASN A 368 -9.08 36.99 21.55
C ASN A 368 -8.97 35.98 22.69
N ARG A 369 -8.59 36.46 23.88
CA ARG A 369 -8.51 35.68 25.13
C ARG A 369 -9.86 35.31 25.76
N VAL A 370 -11.00 35.45 25.07
CA VAL A 370 -12.33 35.37 25.71
C VAL A 370 -13.28 34.30 25.12
N SER A 371 -12.92 33.57 24.08
CA SER A 371 -13.79 32.48 23.58
C SER A 371 -13.11 31.12 23.68
N ASN A 372 -13.71 30.22 24.46
CA ASN A 372 -13.33 28.81 24.59
C ASN A 372 -13.50 27.99 23.28
N ASN A 373 -13.78 28.63 22.14
CA ASN A 373 -13.95 27.99 20.84
C ASN A 373 -12.87 28.45 19.84
N CYS A 374 -11.59 28.09 20.06
CA CYS A 374 -10.53 28.30 19.04
C CYS A 374 -10.56 27.19 17.94
N HIS A 375 -11.51 26.23 17.99
CA HIS A 375 -11.63 25.11 17.02
C HIS A 375 -12.67 25.30 15.88
N ALA A 376 -13.29 26.48 15.77
CA ALA A 376 -14.40 26.74 14.84
C ALA A 376 -13.99 26.85 13.36
N VAL A 377 -12.69 26.76 13.01
CA VAL A 377 -12.21 26.94 11.63
C VAL A 377 -12.51 25.73 10.73
N PHE A 378 -12.80 24.56 11.29
CA PHE A 378 -12.96 23.31 10.51
C PHE A 378 -14.39 22.91 10.18
N ILE A 379 -15.40 23.68 10.59
CA ILE A 379 -16.80 23.36 10.34
C ILE A 379 -17.38 24.47 9.48
N GLU A 380 -17.36 24.27 8.17
CA GLU A 380 -18.32 24.94 7.31
C GLU A 380 -19.69 24.33 7.68
N GLU A 381 -20.55 25.10 8.34
CA GLU A 381 -21.91 24.70 8.66
C GLU A 381 -22.58 24.21 7.36
N GLN A 382 -22.82 22.90 7.26
CA GLN A 382 -23.72 22.41 6.23
C GLN A 382 -25.10 23.04 6.49
N PRO A 383 -25.71 23.73 5.51
CA PRO A 383 -27.05 24.26 5.70
C PRO A 383 -27.97 23.08 6.00
N ALA A 384 -28.68 23.18 7.12
CA ALA A 384 -29.75 22.27 7.49
C ALA A 384 -30.68 22.12 6.28
N TYR A 385 -30.66 20.94 5.65
CA TYR A 385 -31.74 20.57 4.75
C TYR A 385 -32.90 20.11 5.64
N ASP A 386 -34.00 20.85 5.55
CA ASP A 386 -35.26 20.63 6.24
C ASP A 386 -35.77 19.18 6.13
N THR A 387 -36.17 18.65 7.29
CA THR A 387 -37.18 17.60 7.57
C THR A 387 -37.34 16.38 6.67
#